data_AF-A0A1U9QS25-F1
#
_entry.id   AF-A0A1U9QS25-F1
#
_cell.length_a   1.000
_cell.length_b   1.000
_cell.length_c   1.000
_cell.angle_alpha   90.00
_cell.angle_beta   90.00
_cell.angle_gamma   90.00
#
_symmetry.space_group_name_H-M   'P 1'
#
loop_
_entity.id
_entity.type
_entity.pdbx_description
1 polymer ?
#
loop_
_entity_poly.entity_id
_entity_poly.type
_entity_poly.pdbx_seq_one_letter_code
_entity_poly.pdbx_strand_id
1 'polypeptide(L)'
;MTAESTESWAGWYRDRRGAEPIAISADGRQVRTHIRGVAYEGADFSVLEPTEAGGVLSSCVLEWDIPMPVSAGGTVQQATLSCLLTLGERPSGTPSGRAELSLTLRCGGAAYESGIVGGGFRDALDRIKRQLPDDTELEGRILVNA
;
A
#
# COMPACT_ATOMS: atom_id res chain seq x y z
N MET A 1 -6.25 25.99 9.71
CA MET A 1 -6.06 25.40 8.37
C MET A 1 -4.98 24.35 8.51
N THR A 2 -5.35 23.13 8.88
CA THR A 2 -4.41 21.99 8.92
C THR A 2 -4.19 21.55 7.48
N ALA A 3 -2.98 21.75 6.96
CA ALA A 3 -2.61 21.20 5.66
C ALA A 3 -2.75 19.66 5.76
N GLU A 4 -3.73 19.10 5.06
CA GLU A 4 -3.75 17.67 4.78
C GLU A 4 -2.47 17.39 3.98
N SER A 5 -1.54 16.66 4.59
CA SER A 5 -0.26 16.34 3.96
C SER A 5 -0.50 15.15 3.06
N THR A 6 -0.61 15.40 1.76
CA THR A 6 -0.67 14.34 0.76
C THR A 6 0.73 13.75 0.59
N GLU A 7 0.88 12.47 0.90
CA GLU A 7 2.07 11.69 0.60
C GLU A 7 1.93 11.09 -0.80
N SER A 8 3.05 10.94 -1.50
CA SER A 8 3.08 10.38 -2.86
C SER A 8 4.31 9.51 -3.05
N TRP A 9 4.10 8.33 -3.63
CA TRP A 9 5.12 7.32 -3.84
C TRP A 9 5.10 6.86 -5.30
N ALA A 10 6.30 6.71 -5.86
CA ALA A 10 6.45 6.08 -7.17
C ALA A 10 6.21 4.56 -7.04
N GLY A 11 5.58 3.99 -8.05
CA GLY A 11 5.30 2.57 -8.11
C GLY A 11 5.19 2.05 -9.54
N TRP A 12 4.85 0.77 -9.65
CA TRP A 12 4.65 0.07 -10.90
C TRP A 12 3.29 -0.60 -10.91
N TYR A 13 2.55 -0.40 -11.99
CA TYR A 13 1.39 -1.21 -12.35
C TYR A 13 1.79 -2.26 -13.37
N ARG A 14 1.27 -3.48 -13.25
CA ARG A 14 1.50 -4.56 -14.20
C ARG A 14 0.25 -5.39 -14.44
N ASP A 15 -0.07 -5.62 -15.70
CA ASP A 15 -1.11 -6.56 -16.11
C ASP A 15 -0.69 -7.36 -17.35
N ARG A 16 -1.62 -8.13 -17.92
CA ARG A 16 -1.39 -8.90 -19.15
C ARG A 16 -0.98 -8.08 -20.39
N ARG A 17 -1.13 -6.76 -20.37
CA ARG A 17 -0.74 -5.86 -21.47
C ARG A 17 0.64 -5.23 -21.26
N GLY A 18 1.25 -5.43 -20.09
CA GLY A 18 2.59 -4.93 -19.77
C GLY A 18 2.63 -4.17 -18.44
N ALA A 19 3.75 -3.49 -18.22
CA ALA A 19 3.99 -2.68 -17.03
C ALA A 19 4.04 -1.18 -17.37
N GLU A 20 3.61 -0.33 -16.44
CA GLU A 20 3.79 1.12 -16.53
C GLU A 20 4.14 1.72 -15.16
N PRO A 21 4.93 2.81 -15.12
CA PRO A 21 5.16 3.54 -13.89
C PRO A 21 3.89 4.29 -13.47
N ILE A 22 3.62 4.29 -12.18
CA ILE A 22 2.48 4.98 -11.58
C ILE A 22 2.93 5.83 -10.40
N ALA A 23 2.09 6.79 -10.03
CA ALA A 23 2.18 7.45 -8.74
C ALA A 23 0.99 7.02 -7.88
N ILE A 24 1.26 6.71 -6.62
CA ILE A 24 0.23 6.42 -5.63
C ILE A 24 0.30 7.51 -4.57
N SER A 25 -0.83 8.15 -4.29
CA SER A 25 -0.92 9.21 -3.30
C SER A 25 -1.94 8.89 -2.22
N ALA A 26 -1.68 9.34 -1.00
CA ALA A 26 -2.64 9.24 0.10
C ALA A 26 -2.64 10.49 0.97
N ASP A 27 -3.83 10.88 1.44
CA ASP A 27 -4.05 12.05 2.31
C ASP A 27 -4.46 11.66 3.75
N GLY A 28 -4.28 10.38 4.10
CA GLY A 28 -4.67 9.82 5.40
C GLY A 28 -6.14 9.42 5.51
N ARG A 29 -6.95 9.67 4.47
CA ARG A 29 -8.34 9.21 4.36
C ARG A 29 -8.60 8.43 3.08
N GLN A 30 -7.92 8.80 2.00
CA GLN A 30 -8.15 8.25 0.68
C GLN A 30 -6.83 7.94 0.00
N VAL A 31 -6.78 6.79 -0.66
CA VAL A 31 -5.72 6.38 -1.58
C VAL A 31 -6.18 6.73 -2.99
N ARG A 32 -5.27 7.29 -3.80
CA ARG A 32 -5.51 7.64 -5.20
C ARG A 32 -4.36 7.19 -6.10
N THR A 33 -4.68 6.78 -7.32
CA THR A 33 -3.69 6.51 -8.37
C THR A 33 -4.30 6.73 -9.75
N HIS A 34 -3.45 6.87 -10.77
CA HIS A 34 -3.87 6.96 -12.17
C HIS A 34 -3.13 5.89 -12.97
N ILE A 35 -3.90 5.06 -13.68
CA ILE A 35 -3.39 3.92 -14.46
C ILE A 35 -4.00 4.01 -15.85
N ARG A 36 -3.17 4.10 -16.89
CA ARG A 36 -3.56 4.24 -18.31
C ARG A 36 -4.66 5.28 -18.56
N GLY A 37 -4.56 6.42 -17.88
CA GLY A 37 -5.51 7.53 -18.02
C GLY A 37 -6.83 7.35 -17.26
N VAL A 38 -6.98 6.29 -16.45
CA VAL A 38 -8.12 6.09 -15.57
C VAL A 38 -7.70 6.43 -14.13
N ALA A 39 -8.49 7.29 -13.48
CA ALA A 39 -8.31 7.62 -12.07
C ALA A 39 -8.98 6.57 -11.17
N TYR A 40 -8.27 6.14 -10.12
CA TYR A 40 -8.76 5.19 -9.12
C TYR A 40 -8.63 5.77 -7.73
N GLU A 41 -9.65 5.54 -6.91
CA GLU A 41 -9.70 5.99 -5.53
C GLU A 41 -10.32 4.95 -4.60
N GLY A 42 -9.91 4.94 -3.33
CA GLY A 42 -10.41 4.00 -2.33
C GLY A 42 -10.00 4.40 -0.92
N ALA A 43 -10.66 3.83 0.09
CA ALA A 43 -10.25 4.02 1.49
C ALA A 43 -8.93 3.28 1.79
N ASP A 44 -8.68 2.17 1.09
CA ASP A 44 -7.48 1.33 1.20
C ASP A 44 -7.02 0.92 -0.21
N PHE A 45 -5.75 0.53 -0.36
CA PHE A 45 -5.18 0.08 -1.64
C PHE A 45 -5.92 -1.13 -2.23
N SER A 46 -6.44 -2.02 -1.38
CA SER A 46 -7.15 -3.25 -1.79
C SER A 46 -8.56 -3.00 -2.35
N VAL A 47 -9.11 -1.80 -2.16
CA VAL A 47 -10.49 -1.42 -2.54
C VAL A 47 -10.52 -0.20 -3.46
N LEU A 48 -9.48 -0.03 -4.29
CA LEU A 48 -9.45 0.99 -5.32
C LEU A 48 -10.54 0.75 -6.38
N GLU A 49 -11.36 1.76 -6.62
CA GLU A 49 -12.41 1.77 -7.64
C GLU A 49 -12.20 2.93 -8.62
N PRO A 50 -12.59 2.78 -9.89
CA PRO A 50 -12.50 3.87 -10.87
C PRO A 50 -13.44 5.02 -10.48
N THR A 51 -12.98 6.26 -10.58
CA THR A 51 -13.80 7.45 -10.23
C THR A 51 -14.74 7.89 -11.36
N GLU A 52 -14.49 7.42 -12.57
CA GLU A 52 -15.24 7.72 -13.78
C GLU A 52 -15.66 6.42 -14.51
N ALA A 53 -16.16 6.53 -15.74
CA ALA A 53 -16.49 5.38 -16.58
C ALA A 53 -15.22 4.63 -17.03
N GLY A 54 -14.53 4.00 -16.09
CA GLY A 54 -13.32 3.21 -16.25
C GLY A 54 -13.56 1.72 -15.94
N GLY A 55 -12.62 0.88 -16.38
CA GLY A 55 -12.62 -0.54 -16.02
C GLY A 55 -12.19 -0.74 -14.57
N VAL A 56 -12.79 -1.70 -13.86
CA VAL A 56 -12.38 -2.05 -12.51
C VAL A 56 -10.98 -2.69 -12.51
N LEU A 57 -10.12 -2.32 -11.56
CA LEU A 57 -8.81 -2.97 -11.39
C LEU A 57 -9.00 -4.45 -11.05
N SER A 58 -8.45 -5.30 -11.91
CA SER A 58 -8.49 -6.75 -11.77
C SER A 58 -7.38 -7.39 -12.60
N SER A 59 -6.98 -8.60 -12.21
CA SER A 59 -5.92 -9.37 -12.88
C SER A 59 -4.62 -8.57 -13.07
N CYS A 60 -4.21 -7.84 -12.04
CA CYS A 60 -3.07 -6.94 -12.08
C CYS A 60 -2.29 -6.93 -10.76
N VAL A 61 -1.10 -6.35 -10.80
CA VAL A 61 -0.19 -6.18 -9.67
C VAL A 61 0.19 -4.71 -9.56
N LEU A 62 0.18 -4.17 -8.33
CA LEU A 62 0.74 -2.88 -7.98
C LEU A 62 1.90 -3.08 -7.00
N GLU A 63 3.02 -2.43 -7.27
CA GLU A 63 4.24 -2.47 -6.45
C GLU A 63 4.70 -1.05 -6.15
N TRP A 64 4.95 -0.72 -4.88
CA TRP A 64 5.48 0.59 -4.49
C TRP A 64 6.26 0.50 -3.17
N ASP A 65 7.12 1.49 -2.94
CA ASP A 65 7.92 1.58 -1.73
C ASP A 65 7.56 2.85 -0.94
N ILE A 66 7.33 2.69 0.36
CA ILE A 66 7.09 3.79 1.29
C ILE A 66 8.35 3.97 2.14
N PRO A 67 9.13 5.06 1.96
CA PRO A 67 10.22 5.40 2.87
C PRO A 67 9.62 5.85 4.21
N MET A 68 10.14 5.33 5.32
CA MET A 68 9.62 5.67 6.64
C MET A 68 10.69 5.66 7.73
N PRO A 69 10.61 6.58 8.70
CA PRO A 69 11.47 6.54 9.88
C PRO A 69 11.06 5.39 10.81
N VAL A 70 12.05 4.74 11.39
CA VAL A 70 11.87 3.71 12.43
C VAL A 70 12.82 4.03 13.57
N SER A 71 12.28 4.17 14.77
CA SER A 71 13.08 4.30 15.99
C SER A 71 13.43 2.92 16.50
N ALA A 72 14.70 2.63 16.77
CA ALA A 72 15.15 1.39 17.39
C ALA A 72 16.26 1.73 18.40
N GLY A 73 16.12 1.28 19.65
CA GLY A 73 17.08 1.58 20.71
C GLY A 73 17.31 3.08 20.92
N GLY A 74 16.28 3.91 20.71
CA GLY A 74 16.34 5.37 20.81
C GLY A 74 17.05 6.07 19.64
N THR A 75 17.39 5.35 18.57
CA THR A 75 17.97 5.92 17.35
C THR A 75 16.98 5.82 16.19
N VAL A 76 16.72 6.93 15.52
CA VAL A 76 15.90 6.96 14.30
C VAL A 76 16.76 6.56 13.11
N GLN A 77 16.33 5.52 12.40
CA GLN A 77 16.91 5.07 11.13
C GLN A 77 15.87 5.14 10.01
N GLN A 78 16.35 5.28 8.78
CA GLN A 78 15.49 5.23 7.59
C GLN A 78 15.24 3.77 7.21
N ALA A 79 13.97 3.42 7.05
CA ALA A 79 13.52 2.12 6.60
C ALA A 79 12.73 2.25 5.28
N THR A 80 12.49 1.10 4.65
CA THR A 80 11.63 1.02 3.46
C THR A 80 10.56 -0.03 3.70
N LEU A 81 9.30 0.36 3.54
CA LEU A 81 8.15 -0.53 3.52
C LEU A 81 7.78 -0.81 2.07
N SER A 82 8.20 -1.96 1.56
CA SER A 82 7.82 -2.44 0.23
C SER A 82 6.41 -3.02 0.26
N CYS A 83 5.58 -2.59 -0.68
CA CYS A 83 4.17 -2.96 -0.77
C CYS A 83 3.92 -3.69 -2.10
N LEU A 84 3.26 -4.84 -2.03
CA LEU A 84 2.87 -5.64 -3.18
C LEU A 84 1.37 -5.96 -3.07
N LEU A 85 0.56 -5.39 -3.95
CA LEU A 85 -0.86 -5.68 -4.08
C LEU A 85 -1.10 -6.53 -5.32
N THR A 86 -1.64 -7.73 -5.13
CA THR A 86 -2.11 -8.59 -6.22
C THR A 86 -3.63 -8.58 -6.26
N LEU A 87 -4.19 -8.20 -7.40
CA LEU A 87 -5.62 -8.20 -7.65
C LEU A 87 -5.96 -9.33 -8.62
N GLY A 88 -6.75 -10.29 -8.14
CA GLY A 88 -7.30 -11.36 -8.95
C GLY A 88 -8.39 -10.88 -9.90
N GLU A 89 -8.95 -11.82 -10.65
CA GLU A 89 -10.16 -11.57 -11.44
C GLU A 89 -11.33 -11.21 -10.51
N ARG A 90 -12.17 -10.28 -10.96
CA ARG A 90 -13.41 -9.90 -10.28
C ARG A 90 -14.59 -10.51 -11.04
N PRO A 91 -15.22 -11.58 -10.54
CA PRO A 91 -16.45 -12.09 -11.11
C PRO A 91 -17.53 -10.99 -11.11
N SER A 92 -18.32 -10.94 -12.18
CA SER A 92 -19.48 -10.04 -12.25
C SER A 92 -20.42 -10.30 -11.08
N GLY A 93 -20.75 -9.26 -10.30
CA GLY A 93 -21.70 -9.33 -9.19
C GLY A 93 -21.09 -9.58 -7.81
N THR A 94 -19.75 -9.75 -7.70
CA THR A 94 -19.07 -9.75 -6.39
C THR A 94 -18.39 -8.41 -6.15
N PRO A 95 -18.64 -7.73 -5.01
CA PRO A 95 -18.11 -6.39 -4.74
C PRO A 95 -16.60 -6.37 -4.51
N SER A 96 -15.96 -7.52 -4.27
CA SER A 96 -14.52 -7.59 -4.00
C SER A 96 -13.92 -8.82 -4.68
N GLY A 97 -12.96 -8.59 -5.57
CA GLY A 97 -12.12 -9.67 -6.10
C GLY A 97 -11.14 -10.16 -5.04
N ARG A 98 -10.36 -11.18 -5.36
CA ARG A 98 -9.26 -11.64 -4.50
C ARG A 98 -8.17 -10.57 -4.48
N ALA A 99 -8.17 -9.71 -3.46
CA ALA A 99 -7.11 -8.75 -3.20
C ALA A 99 -6.14 -9.32 -2.15
N GLU A 100 -4.87 -9.37 -2.49
CA GLU A 100 -3.80 -9.87 -1.64
C GLU A 100 -2.73 -8.80 -1.49
N LEU A 101 -2.63 -8.22 -0.29
CA LEU A 101 -1.61 -7.23 0.04
C LEU A 101 -0.53 -7.89 0.91
N SER A 102 0.71 -7.78 0.45
CA SER A 102 1.90 -8.18 1.20
C SER A 102 2.78 -6.97 1.44
N LEU A 103 3.27 -6.84 2.68
CA LEU A 103 4.19 -5.80 3.10
C LEU A 103 5.52 -6.42 3.53
N THR A 104 6.62 -5.74 3.24
CA THR A 104 7.95 -6.08 3.71
C THR A 104 8.65 -4.84 4.22
N LEU A 105 8.91 -4.77 5.52
CA LEU A 105 9.70 -3.71 6.11
C LEU A 105 11.17 -4.11 6.13
N ARG A 106 12.03 -3.31 5.52
CA ARG A 106 13.48 -3.43 5.59
C ARG A 106 14.04 -2.37 6.52
N CYS A 107 14.62 -2.79 7.64
CA CYS A 107 15.13 -1.91 8.69
C CYS A 107 16.32 -2.56 9.40
N GLY A 108 17.42 -1.83 9.61
CA GLY A 108 18.59 -2.32 10.35
C GLY A 108 19.23 -3.59 9.79
N GLY A 109 19.11 -3.85 8.48
CA GLY A 109 19.59 -5.08 7.83
C GLY A 109 18.66 -6.30 8.01
N ALA A 110 17.56 -6.17 8.75
CA ALA A 110 16.52 -7.19 8.87
C ALA A 110 15.36 -6.93 7.89
N ALA A 111 14.59 -7.99 7.61
CA ALA A 111 13.35 -7.92 6.84
C ALA A 111 12.20 -8.54 7.65
N TYR A 112 11.09 -7.82 7.75
CA TYR A 112 9.88 -8.24 8.46
C TYR A 112 8.72 -8.30 7.47
N GLU A 113 8.07 -9.45 7.36
CA GLU A 113 7.09 -9.72 6.30
C GLU A 113 5.69 -9.94 6.89
N SER A 114 4.67 -9.31 6.30
CA SER A 114 3.27 -9.53 6.74
C SER A 114 2.70 -10.89 6.29
N GLY A 115 3.32 -11.49 5.27
CA GLY A 115 2.79 -12.60 4.49
C GLY A 115 1.58 -12.21 3.64
N ILE A 116 1.09 -13.17 2.83
CA ILE A 116 -0.15 -13.04 2.06
C ILE A 116 -1.30 -13.61 2.87
N VAL A 117 -2.15 -12.74 3.41
CA VAL A 117 -3.42 -13.16 4.02
C VAL A 117 -4.40 -12.01 3.80
N GLY A 118 -5.66 -12.34 3.50
CA GLY A 118 -6.72 -11.34 3.31
C GLY A 118 -6.76 -10.30 4.44
N GLY A 119 -7.07 -9.06 4.08
CA GLY A 119 -7.04 -7.89 4.97
C GLY A 119 -6.56 -6.64 4.23
N GLY A 120 -6.73 -5.48 4.87
CA GLY A 120 -6.25 -4.19 4.34
C GLY A 120 -4.80 -3.89 4.73
N PHE A 121 -4.32 -2.71 4.37
CA PHE A 121 -2.97 -2.24 4.69
C PHE A 121 -2.69 -2.23 6.20
N ARG A 122 -3.65 -1.77 7.00
CA ARG A 122 -3.51 -1.74 8.47
C ARG A 122 -3.29 -3.14 9.05
N ASP A 123 -4.04 -4.14 8.60
CA ASP A 123 -3.91 -5.51 9.11
C ASP A 123 -2.53 -6.10 8.80
N ALA A 124 -2.01 -5.83 7.59
CA ALA A 124 -0.68 -6.23 7.19
C ALA A 124 0.42 -5.50 7.97
N LEU A 125 0.24 -4.19 8.22
CA LEU A 125 1.19 -3.39 8.99
C LEU A 125 1.24 -3.82 10.46
N ASP A 126 0.08 -4.13 11.05
CA ASP A 126 0.01 -4.60 12.43
C ASP A 126 0.69 -5.96 12.63
N ARG A 127 0.76 -6.80 11.58
CA ARG A 127 1.58 -8.02 11.61
C ARG A 127 3.07 -7.74 11.61
N ILE A 128 3.51 -6.76 10.82
CA ILE A 128 4.91 -6.32 10.85
C ILE A 128 5.24 -5.81 12.25
N LYS A 129 4.39 -4.94 12.83
CA LYS A 129 4.60 -4.41 14.18
C LYS A 129 4.75 -5.49 15.25
N ARG A 130 3.97 -6.57 15.16
CA ARG A 130 4.08 -7.72 16.09
C ARG A 130 5.37 -8.53 15.96
N GLN A 131 6.15 -8.34 14.89
CA GLN A 131 7.44 -8.99 14.67
C GLN A 131 8.62 -8.12 15.06
N LEU A 132 8.39 -6.82 15.29
CA LEU A 132 9.45 -5.89 15.65
C LEU A 132 9.95 -6.16 17.08
N PRO A 133 11.24 -5.88 17.35
CA PRO A 133 11.74 -5.83 18.72
C PRO A 133 10.94 -4.86 19.59
N ASP A 134 10.85 -5.14 20.90
CA ASP A 134 10.06 -4.34 21.85
C ASP A 134 10.47 -2.86 21.94
N ASP A 135 11.73 -2.55 21.59
CA ASP A 135 12.30 -1.21 21.57
C ASP A 135 12.24 -0.53 20.19
N THR A 136 11.45 -1.09 19.26
CA THR A 136 11.32 -0.60 17.90
C THR A 136 9.93 -0.01 17.64
N GLU A 137 9.89 1.25 17.21
CA GLU A 137 8.67 1.96 16.85
C GLU A 137 8.71 2.45 15.41
N LEU A 138 7.60 2.22 14.70
CA LEU A 138 7.39 2.80 13.37
C LEU A 138 6.99 4.25 13.53
N GLU A 139 7.80 5.17 13.01
CA GLU A 139 7.51 6.60 13.04
C GLU A 139 6.87 7.04 11.72
N GLY A 140 6.03 8.07 11.81
CA GLY A 140 5.35 8.65 10.65
C GLY A 140 3.85 8.41 10.67
N ARG A 141 3.12 9.31 9.98
CA ARG A 141 1.67 9.22 9.83
C ARG A 141 1.33 8.28 8.68
N ILE A 142 1.85 7.06 8.72
CA ILE A 142 1.49 6.08 7.70
C ILE A 142 0.04 5.70 7.93
N LEU A 143 -0.82 6.32 7.13
CA LEU A 143 -2.21 5.95 6.88
C LEU A 143 -2.99 5.65 8.16
N VAL A 144 -3.17 6.68 9.01
CA VAL A 144 -3.89 6.55 10.29
C VAL A 144 -5.33 6.05 10.12
N ASN A 145 -5.91 6.05 8.90
CA ASN A 145 -7.27 5.55 8.66
C ASN A 145 -7.47 4.75 7.35
N ALA A 146 -6.42 4.24 6.69
CA ALA A 146 -6.61 3.31 5.56
C ALA A 146 -6.91 1.89 6.06
#